data_AF-A0A455T8H6-F1
#
_entry.id   AF-A0A455T8H6-F1
#
_cell.length_a   1.000
_cell.length_b   1.000
_cell.length_c   1.000
_cell.angle_alpha   90.00
_cell.angle_beta   90.00
_cell.angle_gamma   90.00
#
_symmetry.space_group_name_H-M   'P 1'
#
loop_
_entity.id
_entity.type
_entity.pdbx_description
1 polymer ?
#
loop_
_entity_poly.entity_id
_entity_poly.type
_entity_poly.pdbx_seq_one_letter_code
_entity_poly.pdbx_strand_id
1 'polypeptide(L)'
;MGTLKEMAYLARSGPLPRLPSLRYVPVRYRRWLPLSVAKRYQCLVIGAAQGVATVALAHSGDAAFYALLEELTACTVFPVLVPPSALRLAIKRLERDRRRPSLSMRPTYFLHPYQIRTLSQLSLLS
;
A
#
# COMPACT_ATOMS: atom_id res chain seq x y z
N MET A 1 -23.94 -5.37 -2.02
CA MET A 1 -22.50 -5.06 -2.15
C MET A 1 -22.30 -3.63 -1.66
N GLY A 2 -21.41 -3.40 -0.71
CA GLY A 2 -21.27 -2.08 -0.06
C GLY A 2 -20.79 -1.01 -1.05
N THR A 3 -21.46 0.14 -1.05
CA THR A 3 -21.23 1.30 -1.93
C THR A 3 -19.75 1.66 -2.14
N LEU A 4 -18.90 1.54 -1.11
CA LEU A 4 -17.46 1.83 -1.22
C LEU A 4 -16.69 0.88 -2.15
N LYS A 5 -17.05 -0.41 -2.21
CA LYS A 5 -16.38 -1.36 -3.11
C LYS A 5 -16.68 -1.06 -4.57
N GLU A 6 -17.92 -0.65 -4.86
CA GLU A 6 -18.35 -0.23 -6.19
C GLU A 6 -17.64 1.06 -6.62
N MET A 7 -17.56 2.06 -5.73
CA MET A 7 -16.78 3.28 -5.98
C MET A 7 -15.30 2.98 -6.27
N ALA A 8 -14.70 2.04 -5.53
CA ALA A 8 -13.31 1.63 -5.74
C ALA A 8 -13.09 0.93 -7.08
N TYR A 9 -14.07 0.16 -7.56
CA TYR A 9 -14.02 -0.44 -8.89
C TYR A 9 -14.17 0.62 -9.99
N LEU A 10 -15.17 1.50 -9.87
CA LEU A 10 -15.41 2.58 -10.83
C LEU A 10 -14.23 3.54 -10.94
N ALA A 11 -13.56 3.84 -9.82
CA ALA A 11 -12.37 4.69 -9.80
C ALA A 11 -11.25 4.15 -10.70
N ARG A 12 -11.12 2.83 -10.89
CA ARG A 12 -10.08 2.23 -11.74
C ARG A 12 -10.32 2.43 -13.23
N SER A 13 -11.59 2.59 -13.63
CA SER A 13 -12.00 2.76 -15.03
C SER A 13 -12.11 4.23 -15.44
N GLY A 14 -12.00 5.15 -14.48
CA GLY A 14 -12.18 6.59 -14.68
C GLY A 14 -10.93 7.42 -14.34
N PRO A 15 -11.06 8.76 -14.41
CA PRO A 15 -10.00 9.66 -13.99
C PRO A 15 -9.71 9.50 -12.49
N LEU A 16 -8.47 9.14 -12.18
CA LEU A 16 -8.05 8.86 -10.80
C LEU A 16 -8.06 10.13 -9.94
N PRO A 17 -8.57 10.04 -8.69
CA PRO A 17 -8.50 11.14 -7.75
C PRO A 17 -7.03 11.46 -7.45
N ARG A 18 -6.72 12.76 -7.31
CA ARG A 18 -5.35 13.25 -7.08
C ARG A 18 -5.20 13.74 -5.64
N LEU A 19 -4.11 13.33 -5.01
CA LEU A 19 -3.67 13.82 -3.71
C LEU A 19 -2.35 14.58 -3.91
N PRO A 20 -2.34 15.92 -3.73
CA PRO A 20 -1.21 16.77 -4.13
C PRO A 20 0.04 16.55 -3.27
N SER A 21 -0.10 15.99 -2.07
CA SER A 21 1.05 15.67 -1.22
C SER A 21 0.78 14.47 -0.33
N LEU A 22 1.83 13.69 -0.09
CA LEU A 22 1.82 12.58 0.86
C LEU A 22 2.90 12.83 1.92
N ARG A 23 2.56 13.63 2.93
CA ARG A 23 3.52 14.00 3.99
C ARG A 23 3.87 12.82 4.89
N TYR A 24 2.89 11.96 5.18
CA TYR A 24 3.00 10.91 6.18
C TYR A 24 2.13 9.71 5.82
N VAL A 25 2.66 8.50 6.04
CA VAL A 25 1.88 7.25 6.01
C VAL A 25 1.65 6.81 7.45
N PRO A 26 0.38 6.68 7.90
CA PRO A 26 0.05 6.19 9.23
C PRO A 26 0.75 4.88 9.55
N VAL A 27 1.32 4.77 10.77
CA VAL A 27 2.15 3.63 11.21
C VAL A 27 1.52 2.28 10.86
N ARG A 28 0.21 2.16 11.09
CA ARG A 28 -0.57 0.95 10.81
C ARG A 28 -0.51 0.47 9.35
N TYR A 29 -0.34 1.37 8.38
CA TYR A 29 -0.31 1.02 6.95
C TYR A 29 1.09 0.82 6.39
N ARG A 30 2.14 1.23 7.13
CA ARG A 30 3.54 1.20 6.69
C ARG A 30 4.09 -0.18 6.33
N ARG A 31 3.45 -1.23 6.85
CA ARG A 31 3.84 -2.62 6.61
C ARG A 31 2.89 -3.35 5.65
N TRP A 32 1.77 -2.74 5.24
CA TRP A 32 0.76 -3.42 4.42
C TRP A 32 1.29 -3.88 3.07
N LEU A 33 2.26 -3.16 2.51
CA LEU A 33 2.97 -3.59 1.32
C LEU A 33 4.43 -3.94 1.65
N PRO A 34 4.99 -5.00 1.02
CA PRO A 34 6.42 -5.23 1.02
C PRO A 34 7.17 -4.01 0.48
N LEU A 35 8.33 -3.68 1.07
CA LEU A 35 9.12 -2.53 0.62
C LEU A 35 9.61 -2.69 -0.82
N SER A 36 9.87 -3.93 -1.25
CA SER A 36 10.21 -4.27 -2.63
C SER A 36 9.09 -3.89 -3.61
N VAL A 37 7.83 -4.25 -3.29
CA VAL A 37 6.63 -3.89 -4.06
C VAL A 37 6.46 -2.37 -4.09
N ALA A 38 6.53 -1.72 -2.92
CA ALA A 38 6.39 -0.26 -2.82
C ALA A 38 7.43 0.48 -3.68
N LYS A 39 8.69 0.01 -3.70
CA LYS A 39 9.76 0.59 -4.53
C LYS A 39 9.55 0.33 -6.01
N ARG A 40 9.25 -0.92 -6.38
CA ARG A 40 9.10 -1.36 -7.77
C ARG A 40 7.96 -0.64 -8.47
N TYR A 41 6.80 -0.57 -7.81
CA TYR A 41 5.59 -0.03 -8.41
C TYR A 41 5.28 1.41 -8.00
N GLN A 42 6.11 2.01 -7.14
CA GLN A 42 5.85 3.32 -6.54
C GLN A 42 4.40 3.40 -6.03
N CYS A 43 4.11 2.57 -5.02
CA CYS A 43 2.79 2.50 -4.38
C CYS A 43 2.86 2.34 -2.85
N LEU A 44 1.87 2.88 -2.14
CA LEU A 44 1.74 2.75 -0.67
C LEU A 44 0.26 2.72 -0.26
N VAL A 45 -0.08 1.85 0.70
CA VAL A 45 -1.38 1.94 1.39
C VAL A 45 -1.36 3.13 2.34
N ILE A 46 -2.36 4.00 2.24
CA ILE A 46 -2.46 5.23 3.04
C ILE A 46 -3.74 5.28 3.88
N GLY A 47 -4.68 4.37 3.65
CA GLY A 47 -5.96 4.28 4.33
C GLY A 47 -6.62 2.93 4.09
N ALA A 48 -7.54 2.54 4.96
CA ALA A 48 -8.43 1.41 4.73
C ALA A 48 -9.75 1.60 5.48
N ALA A 49 -10.87 1.28 4.84
CA ALA A 49 -12.22 1.31 5.41
C ALA A 49 -13.13 0.29 4.71
N GLN A 50 -13.95 -0.43 5.47
CA GLN A 50 -14.98 -1.35 4.95
C GLN A 50 -14.47 -2.36 3.89
N GLY A 51 -13.27 -2.90 4.08
CA GLY A 51 -12.65 -3.85 3.13
C GLY A 51 -12.14 -3.21 1.83
N VAL A 52 -11.99 -1.88 1.82
CA VAL A 52 -11.38 -1.09 0.74
C VAL A 52 -10.08 -0.47 1.25
N ALA A 53 -8.98 -0.68 0.53
CA ALA A 53 -7.69 -0.09 0.81
C ALA A 53 -7.44 1.10 -0.13
N THR A 54 -7.19 2.28 0.44
CA THR A 54 -6.76 3.45 -0.33
C THR A 54 -5.27 3.33 -0.61
N VAL A 55 -4.91 3.20 -1.89
CA VAL A 55 -3.53 3.04 -2.35
C VAL A 55 -3.09 4.28 -3.11
N ALA A 56 -2.06 4.94 -2.59
CA ALA A 56 -1.35 6.01 -3.27
C ALA A 56 -0.44 5.43 -4.35
N LEU A 57 -0.53 5.96 -5.57
CA LEU A 57 0.18 5.51 -6.77
C LEU A 57 0.86 6.70 -7.46
N ALA A 58 2.06 6.49 -8.02
CA ALA A 58 2.69 7.49 -8.88
C ALA A 58 2.01 7.59 -10.25
N HIS A 59 1.52 6.45 -10.76
CA HIS A 59 0.93 6.29 -12.10
C HIS A 59 -0.30 5.37 -12.02
N SER A 60 -1.20 5.44 -13.00
CA SER A 60 -2.30 4.47 -13.12
C SER A 60 -1.75 3.07 -13.37
N GLY A 61 -2.33 2.08 -12.70
CA GLY A 61 -2.05 0.67 -12.97
C GLY A 61 -3.06 0.04 -13.92
N ASP A 62 -2.70 -1.13 -14.44
CA ASP A 62 -3.60 -2.00 -15.19
C ASP A 62 -4.37 -2.96 -14.26
N ALA A 63 -5.24 -3.79 -14.84
CA ALA A 63 -6.03 -4.77 -14.08
C ALA A 63 -5.15 -5.77 -13.31
N ALA A 64 -4.03 -6.22 -13.90
CA ALA A 64 -3.11 -7.16 -13.27
C ALA A 64 -2.44 -6.56 -12.03
N PHE A 65 -2.03 -5.29 -12.12
CA PHE A 65 -1.50 -4.54 -10.99
C PHE A 65 -2.51 -4.42 -9.85
N TYR A 66 -3.77 -4.08 -10.16
CA TYR A 66 -4.81 -4.00 -9.12
C TYR A 66 -5.08 -5.36 -8.49
N ALA A 67 -5.15 -6.43 -9.26
CA ALA A 67 -5.31 -7.79 -8.74
C ALA A 67 -4.18 -8.17 -7.76
N LEU A 68 -2.92 -7.89 -8.12
CA LEU A 68 -1.77 -8.09 -7.23
C LEU A 68 -1.93 -7.33 -5.91
N LEU A 69 -2.34 -6.06 -5.97
CA LEU A 69 -2.53 -5.26 -4.77
C LEU A 69 -3.69 -5.76 -3.91
N GLU A 70 -4.78 -6.23 -4.51
CA GLU A 70 -5.90 -6.83 -3.78
C GLU A 70 -5.47 -8.13 -3.09
N GLU A 71 -4.65 -8.96 -3.73
CA GLU A 71 -4.07 -10.17 -3.12
C GLU A 71 -3.18 -9.83 -1.93
N LEU A 72 -2.29 -8.83 -2.09
CA LEU A 72 -1.38 -8.41 -1.02
C LEU A 72 -2.09 -7.76 0.17
N THR A 73 -3.19 -7.05 -0.08
CA THR A 73 -3.91 -6.29 0.95
C THR A 73 -5.18 -6.97 1.47
N ALA A 74 -5.62 -8.05 0.83
CA ALA A 74 -6.93 -8.69 1.03
C ALA A 74 -8.12 -7.70 0.98
N CYS A 75 -7.93 -6.56 0.32
CA CYS A 75 -8.90 -5.46 0.26
C CYS A 75 -9.10 -5.05 -1.19
N THR A 76 -10.30 -4.59 -1.52
CA THR A 76 -10.55 -3.90 -2.79
C THR A 76 -9.73 -2.62 -2.85
N VAL A 77 -8.96 -2.40 -3.90
CA VAL A 77 -8.10 -1.20 -4.04
C VAL A 77 -8.89 0.00 -4.53
N PHE A 78 -8.82 1.10 -3.78
CA PHE A 78 -9.20 2.43 -4.22
C PHE A 78 -7.93 3.23 -4.58
N PRO A 79 -7.64 3.45 -5.87
CA PRO A 79 -6.42 4.13 -6.31
C PRO A 79 -6.50 5.66 -6.13
N VAL A 80 -5.37 6.27 -5.74
CA VAL A 80 -5.19 7.73 -5.66
C VAL A 80 -3.84 8.10 -6.27
N LEU A 81 -3.82 9.06 -7.20
CA LEU A 81 -2.58 9.57 -7.78
C LEU A 81 -1.87 10.55 -6.85
N VAL A 82 -0.57 10.36 -6.67
CA VAL A 82 0.31 11.22 -5.86
C VAL A 82 1.54 11.58 -6.69
N PRO A 83 2.10 12.80 -6.54
CA PRO A 83 3.35 13.16 -7.21
C PRO A 83 4.46 12.13 -6.93
N PRO A 84 5.17 11.65 -7.98
CA PRO A 84 6.22 10.64 -7.81
C PRO A 84 7.31 11.05 -6.80
N SER A 85 7.63 12.34 -6.71
CA SER A 85 8.59 12.89 -5.75
C SER A 85 8.14 12.69 -4.29
N ALA A 86 6.86 12.97 -4.00
CA ALA A 86 6.29 12.79 -2.67
C ALA A 86 6.28 11.30 -2.27
N LEU A 87 5.94 10.43 -3.22
CA LEU A 87 5.85 9.01 -2.97
C LEU A 87 7.24 8.37 -2.76
N ARG A 88 8.24 8.74 -3.57
CA ARG A 88 9.65 8.34 -3.37
C ARG A 88 10.17 8.79 -2.01
N LEU A 89 9.84 10.01 -1.58
CA LEU A 89 10.22 10.50 -0.26
C LEU A 89 9.59 9.67 0.86
N ALA A 90 8.30 9.34 0.75
CA ALA A 90 7.60 8.49 1.71
C ALA A 90 8.22 7.08 1.81
N ILE A 91 8.54 6.46 0.67
CA ILE A 91 9.21 5.15 0.62
C ILE A 91 10.60 5.22 1.26
N LYS A 92 11.39 6.27 0.98
CA LYS A 92 12.73 6.45 1.57
C LYS A 92 12.67 6.61 3.10
N ARG A 93 11.63 7.28 3.61
CA ARG A 93 11.38 7.39 5.07
C ARG A 93 11.05 6.02 5.67
N LEU A 94 10.18 5.25 5.03
CA LEU A 94 9.85 3.88 5.45
C LEU A 94 11.07 2.96 5.49
N GLU A 95 11.94 3.06 4.47
CA GLU A 95 13.18 2.30 4.41
C GLU A 95 14.12 2.65 5.58
N ARG A 96 14.25 3.94 5.92
CA ARG A 96 15.05 4.40 7.06
C ARG A 96 14.49 3.90 8.38
N ASP A 97 13.18 3.94 8.56
CA ASP A 97 12.51 3.45 9.78
C ASP A 97 12.73 1.94 9.97
N ARG A 98 12.73 1.14 8.89
CA ARG A 98 13.03 -0.31 8.98
C ARG A 98 14.48 -0.61 9.34
N ARG A 99 15.44 0.26 8.96
CA ARG A 99 16.87 0.09 9.27
C ARG A 99 17.25 0.52 10.69
N ARG A 100 16.36 1.19 11.43
CA ARG A 100 16.61 1.68 12.80
C ARG A 100 15.61 1.06 13.80
N PRO A 101 15.78 -0.21 14.20
CA PRO A 101 14.86 -0.87 15.13
C PRO A 101 14.87 -0.26 16.55
N SER A 102 15.89 0.52 16.92
CA SER A 102 16.10 1.04 18.29
C SER A 102 15.17 2.20 18.69
N LEU A 103 14.45 2.82 17.75
CA LEU A 103 13.49 3.91 18.02
C LEU A 103 12.04 3.54 17.69
N SER A 104 11.79 2.30 17.25
CA SER A 104 10.41 1.81 17.20
C SER A 104 9.98 1.48 18.62
N MET A 105 9.54 2.50 19.37
CA MET A 105 8.45 2.27 20.33
C MET A 105 7.47 1.33 19.62
N ARG A 106 7.20 0.19 20.25
CA ARG A 106 6.11 -0.68 19.84
C ARG A 106 4.87 -0.09 20.51
N PRO A 107 4.02 0.70 19.84
CA PRO A 107 2.65 0.59 20.24
C PRO A 107 2.16 -0.77 19.71
N THR A 108 1.49 -1.51 20.57
CA THR A 108 0.75 -2.74 20.32
C THR A 108 -0.42 -2.58 19.32
N TYR A 109 -0.31 -1.70 18.33
CA TYR A 109 -1.35 -1.47 17.33
C TYR A 109 -1.30 -2.55 16.24
N PHE A 110 -2.16 -3.55 16.42
CA PHE A 110 -2.69 -4.49 15.43
C PHE A 110 -1.68 -4.95 14.36
N LEU A 111 -0.94 -6.00 14.71
CA LEU A 111 -0.36 -6.90 13.71
C LEU A 111 -1.52 -7.47 12.88
N HIS A 112 -1.61 -7.11 11.60
CA HIS A 112 -2.55 -7.76 10.70
C HIS A 112 -2.13 -9.24 10.56
N PRO A 113 -3.01 -10.22 10.83
CA PRO A 113 -2.62 -11.63 10.99
C PRO A 113 -1.97 -12.29 9.75
N TYR A 114 -2.09 -11.68 8.57
CA TYR A 114 -1.69 -12.33 7.32
C TYR A 114 -0.23 -12.10 6.86
N GLN A 115 0.60 -11.36 7.62
CA GLN A 115 2.02 -11.15 7.26
C GLN A 115 2.92 -12.38 7.46
N ILE A 116 2.37 -13.49 7.97
CA ILE A 116 3.13 -14.71 8.28
C ILE A 116 3.21 -15.67 7.07
N ARG A 117 2.34 -15.53 6.04
CA ARG A 117 2.18 -16.58 5.01
C ARG A 117 2.99 -16.37 3.71
N THR A 118 3.45 -15.16 3.39
CA THR A 118 4.07 -14.87 2.08
C THR A 118 5.60 -14.98 2.06
N LEU A 119 6.26 -15.31 3.18
CA LEU A 119 7.72 -15.52 3.22
C LEU A 119 8.16 -16.97 2.96
N SER A 120 7.23 -17.93 2.83
CA SER A 120 7.56 -19.34 2.59
C SER A 120 7.56 -19.76 1.11
N GLN A 121 7.37 -18.83 0.15
CA GLN A 121 7.33 -19.16 -1.28
C GLN A 121 8.47 -18.54 -2.12
N LEU A 122 9.43 -17.84 -1.50
CA LEU A 122 10.60 -17.29 -2.20
C LEU A 122 11.90 -18.06 -1.95
N SER A 123 11.84 -19.25 -1.33
CA SER A 123 13.02 -20.09 -1.06
C SER A 123 13.18 -21.29 -2.02
N LEU A 124 12.61 -21.23 -3.22
CA LEU A 124 12.75 -22.32 -4.23
C LEU A 124 13.20 -21.81 -5.60
N LEU A 125 14.13 -20.85 -5.61
CA LEU A 125 15.00 -20.59 -6.76
C LEU A 125 16.39 -20.23 -6.23
N SER A 126 17.08 -21.26 -5.73
CA SER A 126 18.53 -21.31 -5.54
C SER A 126 19.02 -22.63 -6.09
#